data_AF-B3EDI1-F1
#
_entry.id   AF-B3EDI1-F1
#
_cell.length_a   1.000
_cell.length_b   1.000
_cell.length_c   1.000
_cell.angle_alpha   90.00
_cell.angle_beta   90.00
_cell.angle_gamma   90.00
#
_symmetry.space_group_name_H-M   'P 1'
#
loop_
_entity.id
_entity.type
_entity.pdbx_description
1 polymer ?
#
loop_
_entity_poly.entity_id
_entity_poly.type
_entity_poly.pdbx_seq_one_letter_code
_entity_poly.pdbx_strand_id
1 'polypeptide(L)'
;MRQVIQLLVLLLVAVGFEGCIRVSTLVSVNPDGSGRLTERVAMNVSYMSMMGSSAKGDEKKKGVSLPDRDALRKSAEAMGEGVTPISVRAFTDGSYEGYEAVYAFRNVSRIQVSGAMSERMGMDSTRMVNSSPSLNDQVRFRFIKGSPATLDIYLPEEQALFTPAKKGDAPVTPPSSEQQKLSLAIIRELFKGTRMTLAVEVQGNIVKTNAECREGSRVILADVDFDQLLLEENQDNTLLNLTGYGRSPEAVGDILNRIRGMRGETKREVSVVFQ
;
A
#
# COMPACT_ATOMS: atom_id res chain seq x y z
N MET A 1 -22.03 -18.50 -36.95
CA MET A 1 -22.25 -17.12 -36.45
C MET A 1 -22.44 -17.05 -34.93
N ARG A 2 -23.42 -17.75 -34.34
CA ARG A 2 -23.69 -17.71 -32.89
C ARG A 2 -22.49 -18.08 -31.99
N GLN A 3 -21.71 -19.11 -32.35
CA GLN A 3 -20.50 -19.52 -31.60
C GLN A 3 -19.33 -18.53 -31.77
N VAL A 4 -19.20 -17.90 -32.94
CA VAL A 4 -18.17 -16.87 -33.20
C VAL A 4 -18.50 -15.57 -32.46
N ILE A 5 -19.79 -15.22 -32.37
CA ILE A 5 -20.26 -14.09 -31.54
C ILE A 5 -20.08 -14.39 -30.05
N GLN A 6 -20.34 -15.62 -29.59
CA GLN A 6 -20.09 -16.02 -28.19
C GLN A 6 -18.59 -15.98 -27.84
N LEU A 7 -17.71 -16.42 -28.74
CA LEU A 7 -16.25 -16.34 -28.55
C LEU A 7 -15.75 -14.89 -28.62
N LEU A 8 -16.31 -14.04 -29.47
CA LEU A 8 -16.00 -12.61 -29.54
C LEU A 8 -16.49 -11.85 -28.31
N VAL A 9 -17.66 -12.18 -27.76
CA VAL A 9 -18.17 -11.58 -26.51
C VAL A 9 -17.34 -12.06 -25.31
N LEU A 10 -16.89 -13.33 -25.29
CA LEU A 10 -15.98 -13.83 -24.24
C LEU A 10 -14.59 -13.18 -24.31
N LEU A 11 -14.09 -12.90 -25.52
CA LEU A 11 -12.81 -12.23 -25.75
C LEU A 11 -12.90 -10.71 -25.48
N LEU A 12 -14.06 -10.08 -25.76
CA LEU A 12 -14.31 -8.66 -25.48
C LEU A 12 -14.49 -8.40 -23.97
N VAL A 13 -15.01 -9.39 -23.22
CA VAL A 13 -15.11 -9.33 -21.74
C VAL A 13 -13.75 -9.61 -21.06
N ALA A 14 -12.80 -10.25 -21.75
CA ALA A 14 -11.45 -10.47 -21.25
C ALA A 14 -10.53 -9.24 -21.34
N VAL A 15 -10.94 -8.16 -22.04
CA VAL A 15 -10.25 -6.85 -22.03
C VAL A 15 -10.81 -5.96 -20.90
N GLY A 16 -11.22 -6.58 -19.81
CA GLY A 16 -11.86 -5.92 -18.69
C GLY A 16 -10.83 -5.28 -17.76
N PHE A 17 -10.62 -3.97 -17.93
CA PHE A 17 -10.25 -3.01 -16.88
C PHE A 17 -9.03 -3.39 -16.02
N GLU A 18 -7.87 -3.02 -16.53
CA GLU A 18 -6.64 -2.93 -15.75
C GLU A 18 -6.80 -1.83 -14.70
N GLY A 19 -6.51 -2.15 -13.44
CA GLY A 19 -6.92 -1.33 -12.32
C GLY A 19 -6.20 -0.02 -12.13
N CYS A 20 -6.76 0.81 -11.25
CA CYS A 20 -6.47 2.24 -11.25
C CYS A 20 -5.10 2.61 -10.65
N ILE A 21 -4.63 1.92 -9.59
CA ILE A 21 -3.49 2.39 -8.78
C ILE A 21 -2.61 1.21 -8.29
N ARG A 22 -1.29 1.33 -8.35
CA ARG A 22 -0.34 0.43 -7.69
C ARG A 22 0.57 1.21 -6.76
N VAL A 23 0.66 0.78 -5.51
CA VAL A 23 1.51 1.41 -4.49
C VAL A 23 2.42 0.37 -3.87
N SER A 24 3.74 0.59 -3.91
CA SER A 24 4.69 -0.29 -3.23
C SER A 24 5.71 0.50 -2.42
N THR A 25 5.96 0.06 -1.19
CA THR A 25 7.04 0.58 -0.33
C THR A 25 7.95 -0.58 0.01
N LEU A 26 9.24 -0.43 -0.30
CA LEU A 26 10.29 -1.40 0.00
C LEU A 26 11.34 -0.76 0.88
N VAL A 27 11.58 -1.34 2.06
CA VAL A 27 12.67 -0.95 2.96
C VAL A 27 13.81 -1.95 2.78
N SER A 28 14.87 -1.54 2.09
CA SER A 28 16.08 -2.34 1.89
C SER A 28 17.10 -2.02 2.99
N VAL A 29 17.56 -3.01 3.75
CA VAL A 29 18.43 -2.83 4.92
C VAL A 29 19.77 -3.56 4.72
N ASN A 30 20.87 -2.84 4.92
CA ASN A 30 22.23 -3.37 4.84
C ASN A 30 22.69 -3.94 6.20
N PRO A 31 23.73 -4.80 6.26
CA PRO A 31 24.25 -5.36 7.51
C PRO A 31 24.86 -4.35 8.50
N ASP A 32 25.04 -3.09 8.09
CA ASP A 32 25.48 -2.00 8.96
C ASP A 32 24.34 -1.16 9.53
N GLY A 33 23.08 -1.46 9.16
CA GLY A 33 21.87 -0.75 9.58
C GLY A 33 21.50 0.44 8.70
N SER A 34 22.31 0.78 7.69
CA SER A 34 21.96 1.73 6.64
C SER A 34 21.07 1.09 5.59
N GLY A 35 20.54 1.88 4.66
CA GLY A 35 19.73 1.32 3.59
C GLY A 35 18.98 2.33 2.76
N ARG A 36 17.96 1.84 2.07
CA ARG A 36 17.11 2.64 1.18
C ARG A 36 15.64 2.33 1.39
N LEU A 37 14.82 3.36 1.27
CA LEU A 37 13.38 3.25 1.16
C LEU A 37 12.99 3.59 -0.27
N THR A 38 12.29 2.68 -0.95
CA THR A 38 11.81 2.87 -2.32
C THR A 38 10.29 2.92 -2.32
N GLU A 39 9.72 4.02 -2.78
CA GLU A 39 8.28 4.19 -2.99
C GLU A 39 7.99 4.18 -4.49
N ARG A 40 7.06 3.34 -4.92
CA ARG A 40 6.53 3.37 -6.28
C ARG A 40 5.04 3.64 -6.22
N VAL A 41 4.61 4.63 -6.99
CA VAL A 41 3.21 4.97 -7.20
C VAL A 41 2.97 4.93 -8.69
N ALA A 42 2.04 4.11 -9.15
CA ALA A 42 1.67 3.99 -10.55
C ALA A 42 0.16 4.06 -10.70
N MET A 43 -0.32 4.63 -11.80
CA MET A 43 -1.73 4.70 -12.15
C MET A 43 -1.95 4.21 -13.57
N ASN A 44 -3.11 3.63 -13.84
CA ASN A 44 -3.46 3.21 -15.18
C ASN A 44 -3.69 4.43 -16.10
N VAL A 45 -3.10 4.40 -17.29
CA VAL A 45 -3.15 5.51 -18.26
C VAL A 45 -4.59 5.86 -18.71
N SER A 46 -5.47 4.87 -18.78
CA SER A 46 -6.87 5.06 -19.15
C SER A 46 -7.63 5.77 -18.03
N TYR A 47 -7.35 5.38 -16.78
CA TYR A 47 -7.91 6.04 -15.60
C TYR A 47 -7.39 7.49 -15.45
N MET A 48 -6.10 7.71 -15.66
CA MET A 48 -5.51 9.07 -15.66
C MET A 48 -6.15 9.98 -16.71
N SER A 49 -6.44 9.45 -17.90
CA SER A 49 -7.10 10.20 -18.98
C SER A 49 -8.54 10.57 -18.60
N MET A 50 -9.26 9.67 -17.93
CA MET A 50 -10.60 9.93 -17.41
C MET A 50 -10.60 11.00 -16.31
N MET A 51 -9.68 10.95 -15.34
CA MET A 51 -9.54 12.00 -14.32
C MET A 51 -9.13 13.35 -14.92
N GLY A 52 -8.17 13.36 -15.85
CA GLY A 52 -7.70 14.56 -16.53
C GLY A 52 -8.78 15.25 -17.37
N SER A 53 -9.75 14.49 -17.89
CA SER A 53 -10.90 15.04 -18.62
C SER A 53 -11.97 15.70 -17.74
N SER A 54 -11.95 15.45 -16.43
CA SER A 54 -12.89 16.03 -15.45
C SER A 54 -12.37 17.32 -14.81
N ALA A 55 -11.06 17.58 -14.87
CA ALA A 55 -10.45 18.83 -14.44
C ALA A 55 -10.61 19.89 -15.54
N LYS A 56 -11.66 20.72 -15.46
CA LYS A 56 -11.76 21.92 -16.30
C LYS A 56 -10.60 22.87 -15.97
N GLY A 57 -9.64 22.97 -16.88
CA GLY A 57 -8.63 24.02 -16.89
C GLY A 57 -7.24 23.57 -16.47
N ASP A 58 -6.56 22.82 -17.33
CA ASP A 58 -5.24 23.22 -17.83
C ASP A 58 -4.83 22.27 -18.96
N GLU A 59 -4.61 22.84 -20.14
CA GLU A 59 -4.04 22.09 -21.26
C GLU A 59 -2.60 21.66 -20.92
N LYS A 60 -2.31 20.37 -21.12
CA LYS A 60 -0.96 19.76 -21.24
C LYS A 60 -0.16 19.58 -19.94
N LYS A 61 -0.48 18.53 -19.20
CA LYS A 61 0.56 17.61 -18.72
C LYS A 61 0.21 16.18 -19.14
N LYS A 62 0.82 15.73 -20.24
CA LYS A 62 0.85 14.30 -20.61
C LYS A 62 1.89 13.64 -19.71
N GLY A 63 1.47 12.64 -18.93
CA GLY A 63 2.35 11.84 -18.06
C GLY A 63 2.16 12.08 -16.56
N VAL A 64 2.72 11.19 -15.75
CA VAL A 64 2.64 11.27 -14.28
C VAL A 64 3.31 12.54 -13.74
N SER A 65 2.64 13.23 -12.81
CA SER A 65 3.25 14.35 -12.10
C SER A 65 4.25 13.84 -11.07
N LEU A 66 5.53 14.18 -11.24
CA LEU A 66 6.56 13.85 -10.27
C LEU A 66 6.46 14.78 -9.05
N PRO A 67 6.67 14.25 -7.83
CA PRO A 67 6.93 15.07 -6.65
C PRO A 67 8.09 16.04 -6.90
N ASP A 68 7.91 17.30 -6.50
CA ASP A 68 9.00 18.27 -6.53
C ASP A 68 10.01 18.05 -5.38
N ARG A 69 11.09 18.83 -5.39
CA ARG A 69 12.16 18.70 -4.38
C ARG A 69 11.69 19.01 -2.97
N ASP A 70 10.76 19.94 -2.80
CA ASP A 70 10.25 20.32 -1.48
C ASP A 70 9.33 19.24 -0.92
N ALA A 71 8.48 18.64 -1.77
CA ALA A 71 7.66 17.48 -1.42
C ALA A 71 8.54 16.30 -0.99
N LEU A 72 9.58 15.95 -1.76
CA LEU A 72 10.51 14.88 -1.40
C LEU A 72 11.24 15.16 -0.08
N ARG A 73 11.62 16.42 0.19
CA ARG A 73 12.27 16.79 1.45
C ARG A 73 11.30 16.63 2.64
N LYS A 74 10.06 17.12 2.50
CA LYS A 74 9.02 16.94 3.52
C LYS A 74 8.72 15.48 3.79
N SER A 75 8.63 14.66 2.73
CA SER A 75 8.45 13.22 2.87
C SER A 75 9.62 12.58 3.61
N ALA A 76 10.87 12.95 3.28
CA ALA A 76 12.04 12.46 4.00
C ALA A 76 12.02 12.84 5.50
N GLU A 77 11.66 14.09 5.81
CA GLU A 77 11.51 14.56 7.20
C GLU A 77 10.43 13.78 7.97
N ALA A 78 9.31 13.48 7.31
CA ALA A 78 8.23 12.69 7.88
C ALA A 78 8.61 11.21 8.09
N MET A 79 9.51 10.67 7.27
CA MET A 79 10.03 9.31 7.42
C MET A 79 11.01 9.15 8.57
N GLY A 80 11.57 10.24 9.10
CA GLY A 80 12.40 10.21 10.31
C GLY A 80 13.81 10.77 10.14
N GLU A 81 14.56 10.74 11.24
CA GLU A 81 15.86 11.38 11.34
C GLU A 81 16.91 10.69 10.44
N GLY A 82 17.64 11.47 9.65
CA GLY A 82 18.73 10.97 8.80
C GLY A 82 18.26 10.32 7.50
N VAL A 83 16.99 10.48 7.12
CA VAL A 83 16.46 10.14 5.81
C VAL A 83 16.75 11.27 4.82
N THR A 84 17.22 10.92 3.62
CA THR A 84 17.56 11.89 2.56
C THR A 84 17.02 11.43 1.21
N PRO A 85 16.40 12.32 0.41
CA PRO A 85 15.94 11.95 -0.92
C PRO A 85 17.15 11.75 -1.85
N ILE A 86 17.21 10.62 -2.54
CA ILE A 86 18.24 10.31 -3.55
C ILE A 86 17.74 10.71 -4.94
N SER A 87 16.59 10.18 -5.34
CA SER A 87 16.07 10.34 -6.71
C SER A 87 14.57 10.23 -6.76
N VAL A 88 13.99 10.88 -7.76
CA VAL A 88 12.63 10.60 -8.23
C VAL A 88 12.69 10.43 -9.75
N ARG A 89 12.05 9.40 -10.28
CA ARG A 89 12.01 9.13 -11.73
C ARG A 89 10.66 8.63 -12.16
N ALA A 90 10.18 9.09 -13.31
CA ALA A 90 9.03 8.49 -13.95
C ALA A 90 9.37 7.08 -14.44
N PHE A 91 8.37 6.20 -14.47
CA PHE A 91 8.46 4.90 -15.12
C PHE A 91 7.13 4.53 -15.79
N THR A 92 7.20 3.61 -16.74
CA THR A 92 6.04 2.99 -17.38
C THR A 92 6.18 1.48 -17.22
N ASP A 93 5.09 0.82 -16.86
CA ASP A 93 4.99 -0.64 -16.68
C ASP A 93 3.68 -1.13 -17.27
N GLY A 94 3.72 -1.62 -18.52
CA GLY A 94 2.53 -1.95 -19.28
C GLY A 94 1.62 -0.73 -19.46
N SER A 95 0.40 -0.82 -18.96
CA SER A 95 -0.60 0.25 -18.96
C SER A 95 -0.55 1.18 -17.75
N TYR A 96 0.46 1.04 -16.89
CA TYR A 96 0.67 1.90 -15.74
C TYR A 96 1.78 2.91 -16.01
N GLU A 97 1.50 4.17 -15.71
CA GLU A 97 2.50 5.23 -15.64
C GLU A 97 2.62 5.71 -14.20
N GLY A 98 3.85 5.90 -13.74
CA GLY A 98 4.15 6.07 -12.32
C GLY A 98 5.46 6.79 -12.07
N TYR A 99 5.79 6.97 -10.80
CA TYR A 99 7.10 7.41 -10.37
C TYR A 99 7.67 6.51 -9.27
N GLU A 100 8.98 6.43 -9.24
CA GLU A 100 9.76 5.82 -8.18
C GLU A 100 10.54 6.91 -7.44
N ALA A 101 10.28 7.05 -6.15
CA ALA A 101 11.05 7.89 -5.23
C ALA A 101 11.94 7.00 -4.36
N VAL A 102 13.23 7.34 -4.30
CA VAL A 102 14.23 6.59 -3.53
C VAL A 102 14.81 7.52 -2.48
N TYR A 103 14.84 7.05 -1.23
CA TYR A 103 15.41 7.72 -0.08
C TYR A 103 16.51 6.85 0.52
N ALA A 104 17.57 7.47 1.03
CA ALA A 104 18.60 6.80 1.82
C ALA A 104 18.39 7.09 3.30
N PHE A 105 18.66 6.11 4.14
CA PHE A 105 18.75 6.29 5.58
C PHE A 105 20.06 5.70 6.12
N ARG A 106 20.57 6.30 7.19
CA ARG A 106 21.81 5.86 7.85
C ARG A 106 21.57 4.83 8.96
N ASN A 107 20.37 4.81 9.53
CA ASN A 107 20.00 3.91 10.61
C ASN A 107 18.51 3.58 10.50
N VAL A 108 18.20 2.33 10.17
CA VAL A 108 16.82 1.83 10.06
C VAL A 108 16.03 1.98 11.36
N SER A 109 16.68 2.01 12.53
CA SER A 109 15.99 2.22 13.82
C SER A 109 15.50 3.67 14.01
N ARG A 110 15.84 4.58 13.09
CA ARG A 110 15.43 5.99 13.11
C ARG A 110 14.33 6.32 12.11
N ILE A 111 13.97 5.36 11.25
CA ILE A 111 12.93 5.58 10.25
C ILE A 111 11.57 5.10 10.77
N GLN A 112 10.52 5.69 10.21
CA GLN A 112 9.13 5.38 10.45
C GLN A 112 8.47 5.18 9.09
N VAL A 113 7.77 4.06 8.95
CA VAL A 113 6.96 3.78 7.76
C VAL A 113 5.53 3.63 8.21
N SER A 114 4.63 4.40 7.60
CA SER A 114 3.20 4.25 7.90
C SER A 114 2.76 2.83 7.55
N GLY A 115 2.16 2.14 8.52
CA GLY A 115 1.49 0.87 8.28
C GLY A 115 0.08 1.07 7.72
N ALA A 116 -0.54 2.24 7.94
CA ALA A 116 -1.92 2.51 7.55
C ALA A 116 -2.08 2.55 6.02
N MET A 117 -2.95 1.71 5.49
CA MET A 117 -3.19 1.63 4.05
C MET A 117 -3.84 2.90 3.49
N SER A 118 -4.74 3.53 4.26
CA SER A 118 -5.46 4.75 3.88
C SER A 118 -4.55 5.96 3.66
N GLU A 119 -3.52 6.12 4.50
CA GLU A 119 -2.48 7.16 4.32
C GLU A 119 -1.67 6.90 3.04
N ARG A 120 -1.35 5.64 2.75
CA ARG A 120 -0.56 5.24 1.57
C ARG A 120 -1.33 5.39 0.26
N MET A 121 -2.66 5.38 0.32
CA MET A 121 -3.53 5.64 -0.84
C MET A 121 -3.82 7.12 -1.08
N GLY A 122 -3.48 8.01 -0.13
CA GLY A 122 -3.87 9.42 -0.21
C GLY A 122 -5.39 9.65 -0.11
N MET A 123 -6.15 8.70 0.43
CA MET A 123 -7.62 8.78 0.54
C MET A 123 -8.10 9.61 1.74
N ASP A 124 -7.21 9.99 2.65
CA ASP A 124 -7.51 11.01 3.65
C ASP A 124 -7.25 12.40 3.07
N SER A 125 -8.21 12.89 2.28
CA SER A 125 -8.21 14.23 1.68
C SER A 125 -8.15 15.39 2.71
N THR A 126 -8.18 15.07 4.00
CA THR A 126 -8.14 16.02 5.13
C THR A 126 -6.81 16.01 5.89
N ARG A 127 -5.91 15.03 5.68
CA ARG A 127 -4.68 14.88 6.48
C ARG A 127 -3.36 15.03 5.73
N MET A 128 -3.34 15.31 4.43
CA MET A 128 -2.08 15.51 3.69
C MET A 128 -1.19 16.67 4.16
N VAL A 129 -1.58 17.46 5.18
CA VAL A 129 -0.73 18.55 5.72
C VAL A 129 -0.59 18.58 7.25
N ASN A 130 -1.48 17.97 8.06
CA ASN A 130 -1.55 18.34 9.50
C ASN A 130 -1.84 17.20 10.50
N SER A 131 -1.39 15.98 10.27
CA SER A 131 -1.41 14.97 11.34
C SER A 131 -0.18 14.07 11.24
N SER A 132 0.73 14.19 12.21
CA SER A 132 1.75 13.17 12.39
C SER A 132 1.05 11.83 12.69
N PRO A 133 1.38 10.74 11.98
CA PRO A 133 0.85 9.42 12.32
C PRO A 133 1.19 9.12 13.78
N SER A 134 0.27 8.52 14.52
CA SER A 134 0.60 8.16 15.91
C SER A 134 1.63 7.03 15.91
N LEU A 135 2.51 6.99 16.91
CA LEU A 135 3.57 5.97 17.01
C LEU A 135 3.03 4.51 16.97
N ASN A 136 1.75 4.33 17.26
CA ASN A 136 1.06 3.05 17.24
C ASN A 136 0.61 2.61 15.83
N ASP A 137 0.66 3.50 14.84
CA ASP A 137 0.20 3.28 13.46
C ASP A 137 1.38 3.04 12.48
N GLN A 138 2.60 2.99 13.01
CA GLN A 138 3.84 2.92 12.24
C GLN A 138 4.54 1.57 12.41
N VAL A 139 5.13 1.09 11.32
CA VAL A 139 6.13 0.04 11.38
C VAL A 139 7.43 0.63 11.93
N ARG A 140 7.95 0.01 12.99
CA ARG A 140 9.17 0.43 13.68
C ARG A 140 10.23 -0.66 13.59
N PHE A 141 11.48 -0.25 13.71
CA PHE A 141 12.62 -1.14 13.56
C PHE A 141 13.56 -1.03 14.76
N ARG A 142 14.11 -2.17 15.19
CA ARG A 142 15.30 -2.22 16.03
C ARG A 142 16.38 -2.97 15.28
N PHE A 143 17.56 -2.36 15.19
CA PHE A 143 18.71 -2.97 14.54
C PHE A 143 19.83 -3.25 15.53
N ILE A 144 20.33 -4.49 15.50
CA ILE A 144 21.48 -4.93 16.27
C ILE A 144 22.58 -5.29 15.28
N LYS A 145 23.64 -4.47 15.27
CA LYS A 145 24.81 -4.68 14.43
C LYS A 145 25.56 -5.94 14.87
N GLY A 146 25.95 -6.78 13.91
CA GLY A 146 26.67 -8.03 14.17
C GLY A 146 27.03 -8.76 12.87
N SER A 147 27.62 -9.95 13.00
CA SER A 147 27.84 -10.89 11.90
C SER A 147 27.48 -12.30 12.41
N PRO A 148 26.21 -12.72 12.33
CA PRO A 148 25.12 -12.07 11.58
C PRO A 148 24.51 -10.85 12.30
N ALA A 149 23.92 -9.93 11.53
CA ALA A 149 23.16 -8.80 12.03
C ALA A 149 21.70 -9.22 12.32
N THR A 150 21.02 -8.49 13.21
CA THR A 150 19.61 -8.74 13.54
C THR A 150 18.78 -7.49 13.30
N LEU A 151 17.68 -7.66 12.57
CA LEU A 151 16.63 -6.66 12.38
C LEU A 151 15.33 -7.18 13.01
N ASP A 152 14.85 -6.47 14.01
CA ASP A 152 13.52 -6.68 14.57
C ASP A 152 12.56 -5.64 14.00
N ILE A 153 11.43 -6.11 13.48
CA ILE A 153 10.38 -5.34 12.82
C ILE A 153 9.15 -5.42 13.72
N TYR A 154 8.68 -4.26 14.17
CA TYR A 154 7.50 -4.12 15.00
C TYR A 154 6.35 -3.59 14.15
N LEU A 155 5.35 -4.43 13.92
CA LEU A 155 4.14 -4.02 13.22
C LEU A 155 3.22 -3.23 14.15
N PRO A 156 2.48 -2.25 13.62
CA PRO A 156 1.43 -1.57 14.38
C PRO A 156 0.33 -2.57 14.76
N GLU A 157 -0.49 -2.24 15.76
CA GLU A 157 -1.59 -3.12 16.15
C GLU A 157 -2.54 -3.35 14.96
N GLU A 158 -3.06 -4.58 14.79
CA GLU A 158 -3.85 -5.03 13.61
C GLU A 158 -5.00 -4.10 13.21
N GLN A 159 -5.51 -3.32 14.15
CA GLN A 159 -6.54 -2.33 13.90
C GLN A 159 -6.04 -1.19 13.00
N ALA A 160 -4.75 -0.83 13.04
CA ALA A 160 -4.12 0.34 12.38
C ALA A 160 -3.85 0.19 10.87
N LEU A 161 -3.64 -1.03 10.37
CA LEU A 161 -3.35 -1.26 8.94
C LEU A 161 -4.57 -0.95 8.06
N PHE A 162 -5.77 -1.10 8.63
CA PHE A 162 -7.05 -0.99 7.94
C PHE A 162 -8.10 -0.18 8.73
N THR A 163 -7.68 0.67 9.68
CA THR A 163 -8.67 1.43 10.46
C THR A 163 -9.25 2.57 9.62
N PRO A 164 -10.58 2.78 9.66
CA PRO A 164 -11.14 4.12 9.50
C PRO A 164 -10.58 5.07 10.54
N ALA A 165 -10.69 6.37 10.24
CA ALA A 165 -10.39 7.48 11.14
C ALA A 165 -10.80 7.23 12.61
N LYS A 166 -9.95 7.68 13.53
CA LYS A 166 -10.09 7.50 14.98
C LYS A 166 -11.46 7.97 15.51
N LYS A 167 -11.92 7.26 16.54
CA LYS A 167 -13.08 7.54 17.39
C LYS A 167 -13.09 9.02 17.83
N GLY A 168 -14.01 9.80 17.26
CA GLY A 168 -14.12 11.24 17.48
C GLY A 168 -15.14 11.90 16.55
N ASP A 169 -15.37 11.31 15.37
CA ASP A 169 -16.48 11.71 14.51
C ASP A 169 -17.81 11.17 15.07
N ALA A 170 -18.83 12.03 15.04
CA ALA A 170 -20.20 11.67 15.40
C ALA A 170 -20.61 10.36 14.69
N PRO A 171 -21.45 9.51 15.32
CA PRO A 171 -21.87 8.25 14.71
C PRO A 171 -22.38 8.52 13.30
N VAL A 172 -21.63 8.06 12.30
CA VAL A 172 -22.05 8.09 10.90
C VAL A 172 -23.36 7.32 10.87
N THR A 173 -24.46 8.03 10.59
CA THR A 173 -25.75 7.38 10.40
C THR A 173 -25.53 6.31 9.34
N PRO A 174 -25.86 5.03 9.60
CA PRO A 174 -25.62 3.98 8.61
C PRO A 174 -26.27 4.42 7.29
N PRO A 175 -25.51 4.48 6.18
CA PRO A 175 -26.08 4.86 4.91
C PRO A 175 -27.26 3.93 4.60
N SER A 176 -28.28 4.44 3.90
CA SER A 176 -29.38 3.58 3.46
C SER A 176 -28.84 2.42 2.62
N SER A 177 -29.59 1.32 2.51
CA SER A 177 -29.18 0.17 1.70
C SER A 177 -28.81 0.57 0.25
N GLU A 178 -29.49 1.56 -0.32
CA GLU A 178 -29.19 2.08 -1.65
C GLU A 178 -27.93 2.95 -1.69
N GLN A 179 -27.68 3.76 -0.66
CA GLN A 179 -26.42 4.51 -0.54
C GLN A 179 -25.22 3.59 -0.31
N GLN A 180 -25.39 2.50 0.43
CA GLN A 180 -24.36 1.46 0.61
C GLN A 180 -24.03 0.74 -0.70
N LYS A 181 -25.05 0.40 -1.51
CA LYS A 181 -24.83 -0.22 -2.82
C LYS A 181 -24.10 0.72 -3.77
N LEU A 182 -24.47 2.00 -3.78
CA LEU A 182 -23.82 3.01 -4.61
C LEU A 182 -22.36 3.24 -4.17
N SER A 183 -22.10 3.33 -2.86
CA SER A 183 -20.73 3.47 -2.35
C SER A 183 -19.89 2.23 -2.64
N LEU A 184 -20.44 1.03 -2.46
CA LEU A 184 -19.77 -0.22 -2.82
C LEU A 184 -19.43 -0.29 -4.32
N ALA A 185 -20.34 0.14 -5.20
CA ALA A 185 -20.06 0.16 -6.64
C ALA A 185 -18.90 1.10 -6.97
N ILE A 186 -18.85 2.29 -6.36
CA ILE A 186 -17.75 3.25 -6.52
C ILE A 186 -16.44 2.70 -5.94
N ILE A 187 -16.49 2.09 -4.75
CA ILE A 187 -15.36 1.45 -4.08
C ILE A 187 -14.80 0.35 -4.97
N ARG A 188 -15.63 -0.58 -5.45
CA ARG A 188 -15.19 -1.68 -6.32
C ARG A 188 -14.51 -1.16 -7.59
N GLU A 189 -15.07 -0.13 -8.22
CA GLU A 189 -14.47 0.47 -9.42
C GLU A 189 -13.11 1.11 -9.14
N LEU A 190 -12.95 1.78 -7.99
CA LEU A 190 -11.68 2.38 -7.58
C LEU A 190 -10.63 1.31 -7.24
N PHE A 191 -11.03 0.28 -6.51
CA PHE A 191 -10.14 -0.78 -6.03
C PHE A 191 -9.83 -1.83 -7.10
N LYS A 192 -10.60 -1.90 -8.19
CA LYS A 192 -10.28 -2.79 -9.31
C LYS A 192 -8.85 -2.58 -9.78
N GLY A 193 -8.14 -3.70 -9.96
CA GLY A 193 -6.70 -3.88 -10.21
C GLY A 193 -5.76 -2.98 -9.44
N THR A 194 -6.20 -2.60 -8.24
CA THR A 194 -5.34 -1.95 -7.27
C THR A 194 -4.47 -3.01 -6.60
N ARG A 195 -3.19 -2.68 -6.41
CA ARG A 195 -2.30 -3.52 -5.60
C ARG A 195 -1.46 -2.68 -4.68
N MET A 196 -1.32 -3.14 -3.43
CA MET A 196 -0.54 -2.47 -2.41
C MET A 196 0.42 -3.42 -1.74
N THR A 197 1.69 -3.03 -1.66
CA THR A 197 2.72 -3.88 -1.06
C THR A 197 3.58 -3.07 -0.10
N LEU A 198 3.81 -3.60 1.11
CA LEU A 198 4.79 -3.15 2.08
C LEU A 198 5.72 -4.33 2.38
N ALA A 199 7.01 -4.13 2.14
CA ALA A 199 7.99 -5.18 2.33
C ALA A 199 9.30 -4.64 2.91
N VAL A 200 10.01 -5.52 3.61
CA VAL A 200 11.37 -5.31 4.08
C VAL A 200 12.27 -6.31 3.41
N GLU A 201 13.40 -5.86 2.88
CA GLU A 201 14.38 -6.71 2.22
C GLU A 201 15.74 -6.48 2.85
N VAL A 202 16.41 -7.57 3.26
CA VAL A 202 17.76 -7.48 3.81
C VAL A 202 18.78 -7.76 2.72
N GLN A 203 19.89 -7.03 2.73
CA GLN A 203 21.02 -7.31 1.85
C GLN A 203 21.80 -8.51 2.41
N GLY A 204 21.91 -9.57 1.62
CA GLY A 204 22.52 -10.83 2.03
C GLY A 204 21.47 -11.94 2.19
N ASN A 205 21.83 -12.99 2.92
CA ASN A 205 20.96 -14.14 3.16
C ASN A 205 20.38 -14.08 4.57
N ILE A 206 19.08 -14.36 4.70
CA ILE A 206 18.47 -14.57 6.01
C ILE A 206 18.93 -15.92 6.56
N VAL A 207 19.67 -15.87 7.65
CA VAL A 207 20.19 -17.02 8.43
C VAL A 207 19.09 -17.62 9.29
N LYS A 208 18.28 -16.76 9.94
CA LYS A 208 17.17 -17.18 10.80
C LYS A 208 16.09 -16.12 10.78
N THR A 209 14.82 -16.54 10.75
CA THR A 209 13.70 -15.62 10.94
C THR A 209 12.49 -16.35 11.49
N ASN A 210 11.62 -15.61 12.17
CA ASN A 210 10.28 -16.07 12.54
C ASN A 210 9.19 -15.55 11.59
N ALA A 211 9.55 -14.83 10.51
CA ALA A 211 8.61 -14.31 9.52
C ALA A 211 7.80 -15.44 8.86
N GLU A 212 6.50 -15.22 8.68
CA GLU A 212 5.59 -16.17 8.03
C GLU A 212 5.50 -15.93 6.52
N CYS A 213 5.64 -14.67 6.10
CA CYS A 213 5.53 -14.27 4.70
C CYS A 213 6.90 -13.85 4.16
N ARG A 214 7.66 -14.80 3.61
CA ARG A 214 9.03 -14.59 3.12
C ARG A 214 9.25 -15.11 1.70
N GLU A 215 9.99 -14.33 0.91
CA GLU A 215 10.47 -14.66 -0.43
C GLU A 215 11.96 -14.34 -0.52
N GLY A 216 12.84 -15.35 -0.49
CA GLY A 216 14.29 -15.11 -0.55
C GLY A 216 14.82 -14.31 0.64
N SER A 217 15.32 -13.09 0.42
CA SER A 217 15.75 -12.13 1.47
C SER A 217 14.68 -11.08 1.82
N ARG A 218 13.49 -11.20 1.23
CA ARG A 218 12.38 -10.28 1.41
C ARG A 218 11.34 -10.86 2.37
N VAL A 219 10.90 -10.04 3.32
CA VAL A 219 9.76 -10.28 4.20
C VAL A 219 8.62 -9.37 3.76
N ILE A 220 7.46 -9.95 3.46
CA ILE A 220 6.26 -9.24 3.06
C ILE A 220 5.46 -8.93 4.32
N LEU A 221 5.35 -7.65 4.67
CA LEU A 221 4.60 -7.21 5.84
C LEU A 221 3.11 -7.12 5.51
N ALA A 222 2.78 -6.58 4.33
CA ALA A 222 1.43 -6.55 3.80
C ALA A 222 1.46 -6.54 2.26
N ASP A 223 0.63 -7.34 1.63
CA ASP A 223 0.40 -7.38 0.19
C ASP A 223 -1.09 -7.59 -0.05
N VAL A 224 -1.74 -6.62 -0.68
CA VAL A 224 -3.17 -6.62 -0.97
C VAL A 224 -3.36 -6.46 -2.46
N ASP A 225 -3.89 -7.50 -3.08
CA ASP A 225 -4.33 -7.58 -4.46
C ASP A 225 -5.87 -7.49 -4.48
N PHE A 226 -6.36 -6.30 -4.84
CA PHE A 226 -7.78 -6.02 -4.82
C PHE A 226 -8.56 -6.74 -5.93
N ASP A 227 -7.92 -7.13 -7.03
CA ASP A 227 -8.58 -7.94 -8.05
C ASP A 227 -8.94 -9.31 -7.46
N GLN A 228 -8.01 -9.92 -6.74
CA GLN A 228 -8.29 -11.19 -6.08
C GLN A 228 -9.34 -11.03 -4.97
N LEU A 229 -9.32 -9.94 -4.21
CA LEU A 229 -10.34 -9.65 -3.19
C LEU A 229 -11.75 -9.50 -3.79
N LEU A 230 -11.87 -8.87 -4.95
CA LEU A 230 -13.15 -8.68 -5.66
C LEU A 230 -13.72 -9.99 -6.23
N LEU A 231 -12.98 -11.09 -6.17
CA LEU A 231 -13.46 -12.41 -6.58
C LEU A 231 -14.01 -13.23 -5.41
N GLU A 232 -13.88 -12.75 -4.17
CA GLU A 232 -14.30 -13.47 -2.97
C GLU A 232 -15.81 -13.39 -2.73
N GLU A 233 -16.40 -14.46 -2.18
CA GLU A 233 -17.84 -14.54 -1.89
C GLU A 233 -18.30 -13.44 -0.91
N ASN A 234 -17.43 -13.06 0.05
CA ASN A 234 -17.71 -12.05 1.08
C ASN A 234 -17.02 -10.69 0.83
N GLN A 235 -16.64 -10.42 -0.43
CA GLN A 235 -15.88 -9.22 -0.81
C GLN A 235 -16.47 -7.89 -0.30
N ASP A 236 -17.79 -7.76 -0.20
CA ASP A 236 -18.41 -6.50 0.21
C ASP A 236 -18.16 -6.17 1.67
N ASN A 237 -18.26 -7.18 2.54
CA ASN A 237 -17.94 -7.01 3.95
C ASN A 237 -16.45 -6.71 4.13
N THR A 238 -15.59 -7.40 3.37
CA THR A 238 -14.13 -7.16 3.38
C THR A 238 -13.82 -5.73 2.93
N LEU A 239 -14.35 -5.26 1.80
CA LEU A 239 -14.14 -3.91 1.30
C LEU A 239 -14.70 -2.83 2.24
N LEU A 240 -15.87 -3.07 2.85
CA LEU A 240 -16.43 -2.14 3.85
C LEU A 240 -15.53 -2.06 5.09
N ASN A 241 -15.01 -3.18 5.58
CA ASN A 241 -14.08 -3.20 6.70
C ASN A 241 -12.77 -2.48 6.34
N LEU A 242 -12.20 -2.71 5.15
CA LEU A 242 -10.97 -2.07 4.68
C LEU A 242 -11.09 -0.57 4.45
N THR A 243 -12.27 -0.11 4.01
CA THR A 243 -12.59 1.33 3.84
C THR A 243 -13.10 1.97 5.13
N GLY A 244 -13.28 1.17 6.17
CA GLY A 244 -13.70 1.61 7.48
C GLY A 244 -15.16 2.04 7.61
N TYR A 245 -16.00 1.66 6.64
CA TYR A 245 -17.46 1.68 6.77
C TYR A 245 -18.02 0.38 7.40
N GLY A 246 -17.15 -0.60 7.64
CA GLY A 246 -17.48 -1.92 8.17
C GLY A 246 -17.79 -1.92 9.66
N ARG A 247 -18.67 -2.85 10.07
CA ARG A 247 -19.12 -3.05 11.46
C ARG A 247 -18.59 -4.34 12.10
N SER A 248 -17.59 -5.00 11.51
CA SER A 248 -17.14 -6.29 12.04
C SER A 248 -16.08 -6.13 13.14
N PRO A 249 -16.22 -6.80 14.31
CA PRO A 249 -15.21 -6.91 15.35
C PRO A 249 -14.15 -7.99 15.09
N GLU A 250 -14.18 -8.70 13.96
CA GLU A 250 -13.17 -9.72 13.65
C GLU A 250 -11.79 -9.07 13.51
N ALA A 251 -10.84 -9.57 14.28
CA ALA A 251 -9.46 -9.07 14.30
C ALA A 251 -8.86 -9.26 12.90
N VAL A 252 -8.47 -8.16 12.26
CA VAL A 252 -7.99 -8.15 10.88
C VAL A 252 -6.76 -9.06 10.68
N GLY A 253 -6.01 -9.41 11.73
CA GLY A 253 -4.92 -10.38 11.66
C GLY A 253 -5.34 -11.79 11.24
N ASP A 254 -6.54 -12.24 11.62
CA ASP A 254 -7.07 -13.54 11.18
C ASP A 254 -7.45 -13.54 9.69
N ILE A 255 -7.66 -12.36 9.11
CA ILE A 255 -8.12 -12.15 7.73
C ILE A 255 -6.94 -12.14 6.75
N LEU A 256 -5.80 -11.57 7.17
CA LEU A 256 -4.64 -11.26 6.30
C LEU A 256 -4.10 -12.44 5.49
N ASN A 257 -4.18 -13.67 6.02
CA ASN A 257 -3.67 -14.88 5.35
C ASN A 257 -4.75 -15.91 5.00
N ARG A 258 -6.03 -15.59 5.24
CA ARG A 258 -7.17 -16.48 4.94
C ARG A 258 -7.94 -16.07 3.70
N ILE A 259 -7.84 -14.81 3.29
CA ILE A 259 -8.53 -14.30 2.10
C ILE A 259 -7.60 -14.32 0.90
N ARG A 260 -8.09 -14.85 -0.22
CA ARG A 260 -7.38 -14.79 -1.50
C ARG A 260 -7.20 -13.33 -1.92
N GLY A 261 -5.96 -12.94 -2.22
CA GLY A 261 -5.63 -11.55 -2.52
C GLY A 261 -5.12 -10.75 -1.35
N MET A 262 -5.10 -11.31 -0.14
CA MET A 262 -4.38 -10.73 0.98
C MET A 262 -3.29 -11.70 1.43
N ARG A 263 -2.12 -11.13 1.70
CA ARG A 263 -1.05 -11.82 2.39
C ARG A 263 -0.32 -10.82 3.26
N GLY A 264 0.02 -11.20 4.47
CA GLY A 264 0.75 -10.32 5.36
C GLY A 264 1.38 -11.07 6.51
N GLU A 265 2.26 -10.37 7.20
CA GLU A 265 2.81 -10.88 8.44
C GLU A 265 1.78 -10.75 9.56
N THR A 266 1.57 -11.82 10.32
CA THR A 266 0.59 -11.85 11.42
C THR A 266 1.24 -11.56 12.77
N LYS A 267 2.56 -11.74 12.87
CA LYS A 267 3.30 -11.51 14.11
C LYS A 267 3.55 -10.02 14.31
N ARG A 268 3.25 -9.56 15.53
CA ARG A 268 3.57 -8.19 15.96
C ARG A 268 5.07 -7.87 15.94
N GLU A 269 5.89 -8.89 16.19
CA GLU A 269 7.35 -8.78 16.19
C GLU A 269 7.94 -9.84 15.27
N VAL A 270 8.57 -9.40 14.19
CA VAL A 270 9.37 -10.25 13.31
C VAL A 270 10.82 -9.99 13.56
N SER A 271 11.59 -11.04 13.83
CA SER A 271 13.03 -11.00 13.91
C SER A 271 13.65 -11.62 12.66
N VAL A 272 14.60 -10.93 12.06
CA VAL A 272 15.35 -11.34 10.87
C VAL A 272 16.84 -11.26 11.18
N VAL A 273 17.51 -12.41 11.21
CA VAL A 273 18.96 -12.53 11.37
C VAL A 273 19.57 -12.78 9.99
N PHE A 274 20.52 -11.95 9.56
CA PHE A 274 21.04 -11.95 8.18
C PHE A 274 22.52 -11.57 8.08
N GLN A 275 23.17 -11.98 6.97
CA GLN A 275 24.57 -11.69 6.63
C GLN A 275 24.84 -11.82 5.13
#